data_AF-A0A359M712-F1
#
_entry.id   AF-A0A359M712-F1
#
_cell.length_a   1.000
_cell.length_b   1.000
_cell.length_c   1.000
_cell.angle_alpha   90.00
_cell.angle_beta   90.00
_cell.angle_gamma   90.00
#
_symmetry.space_group_name_H-M   'P 1'
#
loop_
_entity.id
_entity.type
_entity.pdbx_description
1 polymer ?
#
loop_
_entity_poly.entity_id
_entity_poly.type
_entity_poly.pdbx_seq_one_letter_code
_entity_poly.pdbx_strand_id
1 'polypeptide(L)'
;RTADFTELYTGDLSGKTLAYGVYMWSNDVLINTDSTLDGSSTDIFIFQIAGTLTMAANTQITLTGGILPENIFWVVADTVAIGSGADFQGVILSMTNVSMGTGSTITGMIYAQTSVSLDATTVTKP
;
A
#
# COMPACT_ATOMS: atom_id res chain seq x y z
N ARG A 1 0.22 13.66 -12.13
CA ARG A 1 -0.16 14.89 -11.40
C ARG A 1 1.02 15.28 -10.52
N THR A 2 1.20 16.55 -10.20
CA THR A 2 2.20 16.99 -9.22
C THR A 2 1.87 16.35 -7.86
N ALA A 3 2.90 15.99 -7.09
CA ALA A 3 2.72 15.44 -5.75
C ALA A 3 2.24 16.54 -4.78
N ASP A 4 1.29 16.19 -3.91
CA ASP A 4 0.86 17.03 -2.79
C ASP A 4 1.85 16.90 -1.62
N PHE A 5 2.47 15.72 -1.48
CA PHE A 5 3.47 15.41 -0.46
C PHE A 5 4.71 14.77 -1.10
N THR A 6 5.90 15.19 -0.69
CA THR A 6 7.17 14.67 -1.18
C THR A 6 8.06 14.30 0.01
N GLU A 7 8.59 13.09 0.01
CA GLU A 7 9.43 12.52 1.08
C GLU A 7 8.78 12.56 2.48
N LEU A 8 7.45 12.47 2.54
CA LEU A 8 6.72 12.56 3.80
C LEU A 8 7.17 11.44 4.75
N TYR A 9 7.48 11.81 5.99
CA TYR A 9 8.02 10.91 7.02
C TYR A 9 9.25 10.12 6.58
N THR A 10 9.98 10.58 5.56
CA THR A 10 11.13 9.87 4.98
C THR A 10 10.81 8.43 4.53
N GLY A 11 9.55 8.14 4.22
CA GLY A 11 9.07 6.82 3.78
C GLY A 11 8.56 5.90 4.90
N ASP A 12 8.65 6.31 6.17
CA ASP A 12 8.11 5.52 7.29
C ASP A 12 6.67 5.93 7.60
N LEU A 13 5.70 5.11 7.17
CA LEU A 13 4.28 5.34 7.38
C LEU A 13 3.75 4.68 8.66
N SER A 14 4.63 4.08 9.47
CA SER A 14 4.25 3.35 10.70
C SER A 14 3.54 4.27 11.69
N GLY A 15 2.31 3.90 12.06
CA GLY A 15 1.54 4.64 13.07
C GLY A 15 1.01 5.99 12.59
N LYS A 16 1.01 6.23 11.27
CA LYS A 16 0.58 7.49 10.67
C LYS A 16 -0.86 7.43 10.18
N THR A 17 -1.53 8.57 10.25
CA THR A 17 -2.77 8.84 9.53
C THR A 17 -2.46 9.74 8.35
N LEU A 18 -2.82 9.31 7.15
CA LEU A 18 -2.58 10.03 5.90
C LEU A 18 -3.90 10.54 5.35
N ALA A 19 -3.94 11.82 4.98
CA ALA A 19 -5.06 12.40 4.25
C ALA A 19 -4.97 12.07 2.75
N TYR A 20 -6.07 12.18 2.01
CA TYR A 20 -6.04 11.92 0.57
C TYR A 20 -5.05 12.82 -0.19
N GLY A 21 -4.54 12.33 -1.33
CA GLY A 21 -3.59 13.07 -2.15
C GLY A 21 -2.59 12.21 -2.91
N VAL A 22 -1.70 12.88 -3.65
CA VAL A 22 -0.57 12.28 -4.36
C VAL A 22 0.70 12.40 -3.52
N TYR A 23 1.29 11.27 -3.21
CA TYR A 23 2.51 11.14 -2.42
C TYR A 23 3.65 10.64 -3.29
N MET A 24 4.85 11.16 -3.07
CA MET A 24 6.04 10.75 -3.81
C MET A 24 7.24 10.54 -2.89
N TRP A 25 7.93 9.41 -3.09
CA TRP A 25 9.18 9.07 -2.45
C TRP A 25 10.21 8.61 -3.49
N SER A 26 11.41 9.13 -3.37
CA SER A 26 12.58 8.68 -4.15
C SER A 26 13.28 7.47 -3.51
N ASN A 27 12.87 7.08 -2.31
CA ASN A 27 13.41 5.97 -1.54
C ASN A 27 12.36 4.86 -1.30
N ASP A 28 12.71 3.92 -0.43
CA ASP A 28 11.82 2.87 0.08
C ASP A 28 10.73 3.44 0.99
N VAL A 29 9.58 2.77 1.01
CA VAL A 29 8.48 3.03 1.93
C VAL A 29 8.22 1.79 2.78
N LEU A 30 7.96 2.01 4.07
CA LEU A 30 7.68 0.93 5.02
C LEU A 30 6.48 1.21 5.92
N ILE A 31 5.84 0.13 6.36
CA ILE A 31 4.72 0.10 7.30
C ILE A 31 5.03 -0.98 8.35
N ASN A 32 5.66 -0.61 9.47
CA ASN A 32 6.04 -1.54 10.54
C ASN A 32 5.01 -1.65 11.66
N THR A 33 4.08 -0.70 11.74
CA THR A 33 2.91 -0.72 12.63
C THR A 33 1.71 -0.18 11.87
N ASP A 34 0.51 -0.46 12.36
CA ASP A 34 -0.75 -0.04 11.73
C ASP A 34 -0.74 1.43 11.27
N SER A 35 -1.28 1.65 10.09
CA SER A 35 -1.43 2.98 9.47
C SER A 35 -2.89 3.22 9.13
N THR A 36 -3.28 4.48 9.00
CA THR A 36 -4.65 4.87 8.66
C THR A 36 -4.66 5.73 7.40
N LEU A 37 -5.58 5.45 6.49
CA LEU A 37 -5.92 6.31 5.36
C LEU A 37 -7.27 6.95 5.64
N ASP A 38 -7.30 8.27 5.71
CA ASP A 38 -8.49 9.06 6.03
C ASP A 38 -8.94 9.87 4.81
N GLY A 39 -10.16 9.60 4.36
CA GLY A 39 -10.75 10.25 3.19
C GLY A 39 -12.19 9.83 2.98
N SER A 40 -12.91 10.57 2.15
CA SER A 40 -14.27 10.24 1.73
C SER A 40 -14.28 9.20 0.59
N SER A 41 -15.47 8.71 0.25
CA SER A 41 -15.66 7.74 -0.84
C SER A 41 -15.29 8.27 -2.24
N THR A 42 -15.09 9.58 -2.38
CA THR A 42 -14.67 10.22 -3.64
C THR A 42 -13.20 10.62 -3.66
N ASP A 43 -12.53 10.54 -2.52
CA ASP A 43 -11.13 10.91 -2.43
C ASP A 43 -10.22 9.82 -2.98
N ILE A 44 -9.03 10.21 -3.42
CA ILE A 44 -8.07 9.33 -4.11
C ILE A 44 -6.71 9.45 -3.44
N PHE A 45 -6.07 8.30 -3.23
CA PHE A 45 -4.68 8.20 -2.81
C PHE A 45 -3.84 7.67 -3.96
N ILE A 46 -2.72 8.33 -4.26
CA ILE A 46 -1.71 7.81 -5.17
C ILE A 46 -0.36 7.85 -4.47
N PHE A 47 0.20 6.69 -4.14
CA PHE A 47 1.53 6.55 -3.58
C PHE A 47 2.51 6.19 -4.70
N GLN A 48 3.41 7.10 -5.04
CA GLN A 48 4.47 6.91 -6.02
C GLN A 48 5.78 6.62 -5.30
N ILE A 49 6.27 5.39 -5.40
CA ILE A 49 7.40 4.88 -4.62
C ILE A 49 8.47 4.43 -5.59
N ALA A 50 9.62 5.12 -5.61
CA ALA A 50 10.74 4.78 -6.49
C ALA A 50 11.53 3.56 -5.98
N GLY A 51 11.46 3.26 -4.69
CA GLY A 51 12.06 2.08 -4.08
C GLY A 51 11.07 0.93 -3.87
N THR A 52 11.35 0.14 -2.84
CA THR A 52 10.53 -0.97 -2.37
C THR A 52 9.38 -0.49 -1.48
N LEU A 53 8.31 -1.27 -1.42
CA LEU A 53 7.25 -1.12 -0.42
C LEU A 53 7.25 -2.36 0.48
N THR A 54 7.41 -2.14 1.79
CA THR A 54 7.38 -3.23 2.77
C THR A 54 6.31 -3.00 3.83
N MET A 55 5.60 -4.06 4.21
CA MET A 55 4.65 -4.05 5.32
C MET A 55 4.96 -5.21 6.26
N ALA A 56 5.15 -4.91 7.54
CA ALA A 56 5.49 -5.92 8.54
C ALA A 56 4.34 -6.90 8.79
N ALA A 57 4.69 -8.09 9.30
CA ALA A 57 3.72 -9.10 9.67
C ALA A 57 2.75 -8.61 10.76
N ASN A 58 1.49 -9.09 10.70
CA ASN A 58 0.42 -8.75 11.66
C ASN A 58 0.17 -7.24 11.82
N THR A 59 0.31 -6.47 10.73
CA THR A 59 -0.08 -5.05 10.69
C THR A 59 -1.29 -4.85 9.78
N GLN A 60 -1.98 -3.74 9.91
CA GLN A 60 -3.12 -3.40 9.03
C GLN A 60 -3.09 -1.96 8.52
N ILE A 61 -3.63 -1.76 7.32
CA ILE A 61 -4.01 -0.44 6.81
C ILE A 61 -5.50 -0.24 7.10
N THR A 62 -5.82 0.73 7.96
CA THR A 62 -7.21 1.04 8.32
C THR A 62 -7.76 2.14 7.42
N LEU A 63 -8.94 1.92 6.84
CA LEU A 63 -9.66 2.92 6.06
C LEU A 63 -10.68 3.65 6.93
N THR A 64 -10.64 4.98 6.91
CA THR A 64 -11.54 5.85 7.69
C THR A 64 -12.17 6.92 6.80
N GLY A 65 -13.23 7.58 7.27
CA GLY A 65 -13.93 8.62 6.51
C GLY A 65 -14.81 8.13 5.35
N GLY A 66 -14.78 6.83 5.02
CA GLY A 66 -15.53 6.22 3.93
C GLY A 66 -14.73 6.04 2.64
N ILE A 67 -13.40 6.21 2.67
CA ILE A 67 -12.51 5.91 1.55
C ILE A 67 -12.70 4.46 1.08
N LEU A 68 -12.76 4.28 -0.23
CA LEU A 68 -12.93 2.99 -0.87
C LEU A 68 -11.55 2.41 -1.26
N PRO A 69 -11.29 1.11 -1.07
CA PRO A 69 -10.02 0.50 -1.47
C PRO A 69 -9.70 0.68 -2.96
N GLU A 70 -10.71 0.73 -3.84
CA GLU A 70 -10.53 0.97 -5.28
C GLU A 70 -9.96 2.36 -5.63
N ASN A 71 -9.97 3.31 -4.68
CA ASN A 71 -9.42 4.65 -4.86
C ASN A 71 -7.99 4.81 -4.32
N ILE A 72 -7.35 3.72 -3.89
CA ILE A 72 -6.04 3.73 -3.25
C ILE A 72 -5.05 3.05 -4.18
N PHE A 73 -4.10 3.79 -4.74
CA PHE A 73 -3.14 3.29 -5.72
C PHE A 73 -1.72 3.30 -5.16
N TRP A 74 -1.08 2.14 -5.14
CA TRP A 74 0.32 1.94 -4.76
C TRP A 74 1.14 1.67 -6.02
N VAL A 75 1.82 2.70 -6.53
CA VAL A 75 2.69 2.62 -7.71
C VAL A 75 4.13 2.44 -7.25
N VAL A 76 4.68 1.24 -7.42
CA VAL A 76 5.98 0.84 -6.85
C VAL A 76 6.93 0.46 -7.97
N ALA A 77 8.06 1.14 -8.05
CA ALA A 77 9.08 0.92 -9.09
C ALA A 77 9.98 -0.29 -8.81
N ASP A 78 9.93 -0.84 -7.59
CA ASP A 78 10.57 -2.09 -7.22
C ASP A 78 9.55 -3.04 -6.54
N THR A 79 10.05 -3.86 -5.63
CA THR A 79 9.38 -4.98 -5.00
C THR A 79 8.36 -4.50 -3.99
N VAL A 80 7.23 -5.20 -3.93
CA VAL A 80 6.27 -5.10 -2.81
C VAL A 80 6.35 -6.37 -1.99
N ALA A 81 6.63 -6.24 -0.70
CA ALA A 81 6.70 -7.36 0.24
C ALA A 81 5.77 -7.14 1.43
N ILE A 82 4.70 -7.93 1.51
CA ILE A 82 3.69 -7.89 2.55
C ILE A 82 3.88 -9.08 3.49
N GLY A 83 4.10 -8.82 4.77
CA GLY A 83 4.36 -9.84 5.79
C GLY A 83 3.17 -10.75 6.08
N SER A 84 3.45 -11.87 6.73
CA SER A 84 2.43 -12.84 7.16
C SER A 84 1.36 -12.21 8.04
N GLY A 85 0.10 -12.58 7.82
CA GLY A 85 -1.04 -12.08 8.60
C GLY A 85 -1.31 -10.57 8.50
N ALA A 86 -0.65 -9.84 7.59
CA ALA A 86 -0.92 -8.43 7.37
C ALA A 86 -2.20 -8.22 6.55
N ASP A 87 -2.94 -7.13 6.82
CA ASP A 87 -4.15 -6.73 6.09
C ASP A 87 -3.91 -5.46 5.25
N PHE A 88 -3.81 -5.64 3.94
CA PHE A 88 -3.48 -4.60 2.97
C PHE A 88 -4.73 -4.03 2.27
N GLN A 89 -4.71 -2.74 1.96
CA GLN A 89 -5.82 -2.05 1.29
C GLN A 89 -5.34 -1.35 0.02
N GLY A 90 -6.01 -1.61 -1.10
CA GLY A 90 -5.84 -0.85 -2.34
C GLY A 90 -5.29 -1.63 -3.54
N VAL A 91 -5.03 -0.90 -4.61
CA VAL A 91 -4.55 -1.41 -5.90
C VAL A 91 -3.03 -1.28 -5.96
N ILE A 92 -2.34 -2.42 -6.07
CA ILE A 92 -0.89 -2.48 -6.24
C ILE A 92 -0.56 -2.49 -7.74
N LEU A 93 0.29 -1.56 -8.16
CA LEU A 93 0.91 -1.47 -9.48
C LEU A 93 2.43 -1.55 -9.31
N SER A 94 2.99 -2.76 -9.36
CA SER A 94 4.44 -3.01 -9.17
C SER A 94 5.16 -3.26 -10.48
N MET A 95 6.34 -2.64 -10.63
CA MET A 95 7.24 -2.86 -11.76
C MET A 95 8.05 -4.17 -11.66
N THR A 96 8.20 -4.73 -10.47
CA THR A 96 8.88 -6.02 -10.27
C THR A 96 7.91 -7.05 -9.66
N ASN A 97 8.26 -7.67 -8.54
CA ASN A 97 7.46 -8.72 -7.92
C ASN A 97 6.64 -8.20 -6.74
N VAL A 98 5.53 -8.90 -6.48
CA VAL A 98 4.71 -8.74 -5.27
C VAL A 98 4.73 -10.06 -4.51
N SER A 99 5.13 -10.04 -3.23
CA SER A 99 5.05 -11.18 -2.33
C SER A 99 4.08 -10.91 -1.18
N MET A 100 3.18 -11.86 -0.96
CA MET A 100 2.19 -11.84 0.12
C MET A 100 2.48 -13.02 1.05
N GLY A 101 2.88 -12.73 2.29
CA GLY A 101 3.25 -13.74 3.29
C GLY A 101 2.06 -14.56 3.79
N THR A 102 2.36 -15.65 4.51
CA THR A 102 1.38 -16.63 4.97
C THR A 102 0.15 -15.99 5.62
N GLY A 103 -1.04 -16.28 5.08
CA GLY A 103 -2.31 -15.86 5.68
C GLY A 103 -2.55 -14.35 5.70
N SER A 104 -1.78 -13.58 4.94
CA SER A 104 -2.08 -12.17 4.69
C SER A 104 -3.40 -11.99 3.92
N THR A 105 -3.98 -10.79 4.01
CA THR A 105 -5.19 -10.42 3.31
C THR A 105 -4.96 -9.15 2.49
N ILE A 106 -5.70 -9.02 1.39
CA ILE A 106 -5.80 -7.77 0.65
C ILE A 106 -7.23 -7.56 0.18
N THR A 107 -7.76 -6.36 0.42
CA THR A 107 -8.95 -5.85 -0.29
C THR A 107 -8.47 -4.89 -1.37
N GLY A 108 -8.48 -5.34 -2.61
CA GLY A 108 -7.80 -4.64 -3.68
C GLY A 108 -7.53 -5.48 -4.93
N MET A 109 -6.52 -5.06 -5.68
CA MET A 109 -6.06 -5.72 -6.91
C MET A 109 -4.53 -5.70 -6.96
N ILE A 110 -3.91 -6.77 -7.45
CA ILE A 110 -2.46 -6.88 -7.58
C ILE A 110 -2.10 -6.96 -9.06
N TYR A 111 -1.37 -5.97 -9.55
CA TYR A 111 -0.78 -5.95 -10.88
C TYR A 111 0.75 -5.85 -10.77
N ALA A 112 1.44 -6.93 -11.08
CA ALA A 112 2.90 -7.01 -11.08
C ALA A 112 3.41 -7.28 -12.50
N GLN A 113 4.47 -6.60 -12.92
CA GLN A 113 5.04 -6.82 -14.25
C GLN A 113 5.91 -8.08 -14.33
N THR A 114 6.39 -8.63 -13.20
CA THR A 114 7.17 -9.87 -13.21
C THR A 114 6.44 -11.06 -12.59
N SER A 115 6.13 -11.02 -11.29
CA SER A 115 5.52 -12.15 -10.60
C SER A 115 4.69 -11.73 -9.39
N VAL A 116 3.71 -12.56 -9.05
CA VAL A 116 2.93 -12.47 -7.82
C VAL A 116 3.08 -13.80 -7.08
N SER A 117 3.51 -13.75 -5.83
CA SER A 117 3.60 -14.91 -4.93
C SER A 117 2.62 -14.75 -3.79
N LEU A 118 1.73 -15.74 -3.62
CA LEU A 118 0.71 -15.78 -2.59
C LEU A 118 0.94 -17.02 -1.72
N ASP A 119 1.09 -16.82 -0.41
CA ASP A 119 1.18 -17.91 0.55
C ASP A 119 -0.07 -17.91 1.44
N ALA A 120 -1.02 -18.81 1.16
CA ALA A 120 -2.32 -18.87 1.82
C ALA A 120 -3.04 -17.49 1.93
N THR A 121 -2.73 -16.56 1.02
CA THR A 121 -3.24 -15.19 1.03
C THR A 121 -4.69 -15.15 0.56
N THR A 122 -5.52 -14.34 1.21
CA THR A 122 -6.88 -14.02 0.72
C THR A 122 -6.86 -12.73 -0.07
N VAL A 123 -7.34 -12.77 -1.32
CA VAL A 123 -7.48 -11.61 -2.20
C VAL A 123 -8.96 -11.35 -2.45
N THR A 124 -9.46 -10.20 -2.00
CA THR A 124 -10.85 -9.78 -2.17
C THR A 124 -10.89 -8.59 -3.12
N LYS A 125 -11.67 -8.70 -4.19
CA LYS A 125 -11.91 -7.58 -5.10
C LYS A 125 -12.75 -6.49 -4.38
N PRO A 126 -12.40 -5.20 -4.50
CA PRO A 126 -13.23 -4.12 -3.97
C PRO A 126 -14.61 -4.04 -4.62
#